data_AF-A0A973YFS6-F1
#
_entry.id   AF-A0A973YFS6-F1
#
_cell.length_a   1.000
_cell.length_b   1.000
_cell.length_c   1.000
_cell.angle_alpha   90.00
_cell.angle_beta   90.00
_cell.angle_gamma   90.00
#
_symmetry.space_group_name_H-M   'P 1'
#
loop_
_entity.id
_entity.type
_entity.pdbx_description
1 polymer ?
#
loop_
_entity_poly.entity_id
_entity_poly.type
_entity_poly.pdbx_seq_one_letter_code
_entity_poly.pdbx_strand_id
1 'polypeptide(L)'
;RVRLAGMKISRPPISIGHYKMVKHKSDKGNEENPHRFDLLVRTQRTWTQDGMNSLTYELLEKQLQPLYTNLTVDIGTDPRGPRGPPGSSSRFREEMLRKPP
;
A
#
# COMPACT_ATOMS: atom_id res chain seq x y z
N ARG A 1 12.82 -1.39 8.67
CA ARG A 1 12.04 -1.23 9.92
C ARG A 1 12.10 -2.48 10.79
N VAL A 2 11.56 -3.64 10.37
CA VAL A 2 11.60 -4.89 11.16
C VAL A 2 13.00 -5.22 11.72
N ARG A 3 14.00 -5.29 10.84
CA ARG A 3 15.40 -5.52 11.26
C ARG A 3 16.02 -4.36 12.06
N LEU A 4 15.60 -3.11 11.79
CA LEU A 4 16.09 -1.92 12.51
C LEU A 4 15.63 -1.92 13.97
N ALA A 5 14.45 -2.48 14.24
CA ALA A 5 13.93 -2.70 15.58
C ALA A 5 14.49 -3.96 16.26
N GLY A 6 15.52 -4.61 15.70
CA GLY A 6 16.13 -5.82 16.25
C GLY A 6 15.29 -7.10 16.11
N MET A 7 14.17 -7.06 15.39
CA MET A 7 13.28 -8.22 15.23
C MET A 7 13.76 -9.17 14.14
N LYS A 8 13.43 -10.46 14.30
CA LYS A 8 13.71 -11.53 13.34
C LYS A 8 12.49 -11.83 12.48
N ILE A 9 12.71 -12.18 11.20
CA ILE A 9 11.64 -12.57 10.28
C ILE A 9 11.42 -14.08 10.43
N SER A 10 10.23 -14.48 10.88
CA SER A 10 9.81 -15.88 10.89
C SER A 10 9.12 -16.24 9.57
N ARG A 11 9.36 -17.45 9.06
CA ARG A 11 8.74 -17.97 7.84
C ARG A 11 8.34 -19.44 8.07
N PRO A 12 7.17 -19.89 7.58
CA PRO A 12 6.83 -21.31 7.60
C PRO A 12 7.78 -22.11 6.69
N PRO A 13 7.92 -23.42 6.92
CA PRO A 13 8.66 -24.31 6.03
C PRO A 13 8.14 -24.23 4.58
N ILE A 14 9.06 -24.36 3.62
CA ILE A 14 8.75 -24.28 2.19
C ILE A 14 7.64 -25.27 1.82
N SER A 15 7.65 -26.48 2.39
CA SER A 15 6.66 -27.54 2.14
C SER A 15 5.21 -27.13 2.35
N ILE A 16 4.93 -26.12 3.20
CA ILE A 16 3.57 -25.64 3.50
C ILE A 16 3.38 -24.14 3.18
N GLY A 17 4.46 -23.41 2.88
CA GLY A 17 4.44 -21.96 2.68
C GLY A 17 4.11 -21.50 1.26
N HIS A 18 3.58 -22.38 0.41
CA HIS A 18 3.28 -22.07 -0.98
C HIS A 18 1.99 -21.25 -1.11
N TYR A 19 2.02 -20.23 -1.97
CA TYR A 19 0.87 -19.39 -2.30
C TYR A 19 0.73 -19.25 -3.82
N LYS A 20 -0.48 -18.92 -4.30
CA LYS A 20 -0.76 -18.69 -5.71
C LYS A 20 -1.26 -17.26 -5.91
N MET A 21 -0.53 -16.49 -6.70
CA MET A 21 -0.98 -15.15 -7.11
C MET A 21 -2.19 -15.27 -8.03
N VAL A 22 -3.24 -14.51 -7.75
CA VAL A 22 -4.34 -14.31 -8.69
C VAL A 22 -3.79 -13.56 -9.91
N LYS A 23 -4.10 -14.05 -11.12
CA LYS A 23 -3.56 -13.46 -12.35
C LYS A 23 -4.05 -12.01 -12.49
N HIS A 24 -3.12 -11.08 -12.60
CA HIS A 24 -3.34 -9.67 -12.90
C HIS A 24 -2.32 -9.23 -13.96
N LYS A 25 -2.57 -8.09 -14.63
CA LYS A 25 -1.55 -7.46 -15.49
C LYS A 25 -0.41 -6.96 -14.60
N SER A 26 0.80 -6.84 -15.13
CA SER A 26 1.89 -6.21 -14.39
C SER A 26 1.45 -4.82 -13.93
N ASP A 27 1.51 -4.57 -12.63
CA ASP A 27 1.17 -3.26 -12.08
C ASP A 27 2.18 -2.23 -12.60
N LYS A 28 1.65 -1.11 -13.11
CA LYS A 28 2.47 0.04 -13.51
C LYS A 28 3.14 0.62 -12.26
N GLY A 29 4.47 0.74 -12.26
CA GLY A 29 5.22 1.21 -11.08
C GLY A 29 5.89 0.09 -10.26
N ASN A 30 5.68 -1.18 -10.61
CA ASN A 30 6.39 -2.33 -10.03
C ASN A 30 7.61 -2.75 -10.87
N GLU A 31 8.15 -1.87 -11.71
CA GLU A 31 9.42 -2.12 -12.40
C GLU A 31 10.58 -2.23 -11.40
N GLU A 32 11.70 -2.85 -11.83
CA GLU A 32 12.89 -2.89 -10.99
C GLU A 32 13.33 -1.47 -10.61
N ASN A 33 13.49 -1.22 -9.31
CA ASN A 33 13.78 0.12 -8.81
C ASN A 33 15.29 0.40 -8.79
N PRO A 34 15.82 1.27 -9.68
CA PRO A 34 17.25 1.56 -9.75
C PRO A 34 17.77 2.30 -8.49
N HIS A 35 16.90 2.94 -7.72
CA HIS A 35 17.24 3.72 -6.52
C HIS A 35 17.01 2.96 -5.21
N ARG A 36 16.99 1.62 -5.26
CA ARG A 36 16.69 0.77 -4.11
C ARG A 36 17.61 1.02 -2.90
N PHE A 37 18.90 1.25 -3.13
CA PHE A 37 19.86 1.51 -2.05
C PHE A 37 19.57 2.84 -1.34
N ASP A 38 19.24 3.90 -2.09
CA ASP A 38 18.87 5.20 -1.51
C ASP A 38 17.63 5.09 -0.63
N LEU A 39 16.64 4.29 -1.04
CA LEU A 39 15.44 4.03 -0.25
C LEU A 39 15.74 3.29 1.05
N LEU A 40 16.70 2.36 1.05
CA LEU A 40 17.14 1.67 2.26
C LEU A 40 17.80 2.63 3.26
N VAL A 41 18.69 3.51 2.78
CA VAL A 41 19.34 4.54 3.60
C VAL A 41 18.31 5.53 4.16
N ARG A 42 17.37 6.00 3.33
CA ARG A 42 16.29 6.89 3.77
C ARG A 42 15.44 6.23 4.86
N THR A 43 15.07 4.96 4.67
CA THR A 43 14.30 4.20 5.66
C THR A 43 15.02 4.14 7.01
N GLN A 44 16.34 4.00 7.04
CA GLN A 44 17.10 4.00 8.30
C GLN A 44 16.94 5.32 9.08
N ARG A 45 16.76 6.44 8.37
CA ARG A 45 16.63 7.78 8.97
C ARG A 45 15.20 8.13 9.37
N THR A 46 14.22 7.78 8.53
CA THR A 46 12.85 8.32 8.67
C THR A 46 11.86 7.36 9.33
N TRP A 47 12.21 6.09 9.53
CA TRP A 47 11.23 5.06 9.91
C TRP A 47 10.51 5.27 11.24
N THR A 48 11.06 6.08 12.14
CA THR A 48 10.45 6.43 13.44
C THR A 48 9.54 7.67 13.35
N GLN A 49 9.70 8.49 12.31
CA GLN A 49 8.96 9.75 12.13
C GLN A 49 7.81 9.61 11.13
N ASP A 50 8.00 8.79 10.11
CA ASP A 50 7.04 8.56 9.03
C ASP A 50 6.39 7.17 9.24
N GLY A 51 5.16 7.11 9.72
CA GLY A 51 4.46 5.85 10.02
C GLY A 51 3.10 6.04 10.69
N MET A 52 2.73 5.13 11.59
CA MET A 52 1.46 5.20 12.36
C MET A 52 1.27 6.52 13.12
N ASN A 53 2.36 7.13 13.58
CA ASN A 53 2.37 8.39 14.32
C ASN A 53 2.17 9.63 13.44
N SER A 54 2.31 9.50 12.12
CA SER A 54 2.15 10.60 11.16
C SER A 54 1.04 10.33 10.14
N LEU A 55 0.25 9.26 10.34
CA LEU A 55 -0.78 8.84 9.41
C LEU A 55 -1.99 9.80 9.48
N THR A 56 -2.32 10.40 8.35
CA THR A 56 -3.52 11.25 8.17
C THR A 56 -4.43 10.63 7.13
N TYR A 57 -5.70 10.44 7.48
CA TYR A 57 -6.73 9.93 6.57
C TYR A 57 -8.13 10.38 7.02
N GLU A 58 -9.09 10.34 6.11
CA GLU A 58 -10.50 10.55 6.40
C GLU A 58 -11.30 9.28 6.08
N LEU A 59 -12.14 8.83 7.01
CA LEU A 59 -13.06 7.71 6.75
C LEU A 59 -14.29 8.24 6.01
N LEU A 60 -14.45 7.86 4.76
CA LEU A 60 -15.58 8.28 3.93
C LEU A 60 -16.79 7.37 4.13
N GLU A 61 -16.55 6.06 4.22
CA GLU A 61 -17.62 5.07 4.33
C GLU A 61 -17.15 3.80 5.05
N LYS A 62 -18.05 3.21 5.86
CA LYS A 62 -17.86 1.93 6.52
C LYS A 62 -19.05 1.02 6.26
N GLN A 63 -18.83 -0.11 5.61
CA GLN A 63 -19.87 -1.10 5.32
C GLN A 63 -19.49 -2.44 5.94
N LEU A 64 -20.37 -3.00 6.79
CA LEU A 64 -20.21 -4.35 7.31
C LEU A 64 -20.85 -5.33 6.33
N GLN A 65 -20.07 -6.27 5.83
CA GLN A 65 -20.53 -7.38 4.99
C GLN A 65 -20.42 -8.69 5.77
N PRO A 66 -21.16 -9.75 5.40
CA PRO A 66 -21.10 -11.02 6.13
C PRO A 66 -19.70 -11.64 6.23
N LEU A 67 -18.82 -11.39 5.26
CA LEU A 67 -17.48 -12.00 5.17
C LEU A 67 -16.32 -11.01 5.36
N TYR A 68 -16.58 -9.70 5.33
CA TYR A 68 -15.55 -8.66 5.45
C TYR A 68 -16.14 -7.32 5.88
N THR A 69 -15.29 -6.36 6.24
CA THR A 69 -15.71 -4.97 6.42
C THR A 69 -15.03 -4.12 5.37
N ASN A 70 -15.81 -3.38 4.60
CA ASN A 70 -15.30 -2.43 3.63
C ASN A 70 -15.11 -1.06 4.30
N LEU A 71 -13.89 -0.51 4.20
CA LEU A 71 -13.57 0.83 4.65
C LEU A 71 -13.10 1.64 3.45
N THR A 72 -13.91 2.60 3.02
CA THR A 72 -13.53 3.57 2.01
C THR A 72 -12.89 4.76 2.71
N VAL A 73 -11.62 5.02 2.42
CA VAL A 73 -10.84 6.08 3.08
C VAL A 73 -10.22 7.02 2.06
N ASP A 74 -10.14 8.31 2.39
CA ASP A 74 -9.28 9.27 1.71
C ASP A 74 -7.93 9.33 2.42
N ILE A 75 -6.85 9.10 1.69
CA ILE A 75 -5.46 9.12 2.19
C ILE A 75 -4.70 10.36 1.72
N GLY A 76 -5.39 11.34 1.14
CA GLY A 76 -4.82 12.57 0.61
C GLY A 76 -4.21 12.40 -0.78
N THR A 77 -3.52 13.46 -1.24
CA THR A 77 -2.83 13.49 -2.53
C THR A 77 -1.36 13.12 -2.37
N ASP A 78 -0.78 12.47 -3.37
CA ASP A 78 0.64 12.16 -3.37
C ASP A 78 1.46 13.46 -3.45
N PRO A 79 2.26 13.81 -2.41
CA PRO A 79 3.09 15.01 -2.44
C PRO A 79 4.21 14.94 -3.50
N ARG A 80 4.47 13.77 -4.08
CA ARG A 80 5.48 13.53 -5.14
C ARG A 80 4.88 13.26 -6.52
N GLY A 81 3.56 13.19 -6.63
CA GLY A 81 2.89 13.05 -7.91
C GLY A 81 3.09 14.30 -8.78
N PRO A 82 2.99 14.19 -10.12
CA PRO A 82 2.86 15.39 -10.93
C PRO A 82 1.67 16.21 -10.39
N ARG A 83 1.81 17.53 -10.31
CA ARG A 83 0.72 18.46 -10.01
C ARG A 83 -0.32 18.42 -11.14
N GLY A 84 -0.96 17.28 -11.31
CA GLY A 84 -2.12 17.10 -12.18
C GLY A 84 -3.37 17.62 -11.47
N PRO A 85 -4.42 17.95 -12.22
CA PRO A 85 -5.66 18.46 -11.63
C PRO A 85 -6.19 17.48 -10.58
N PRO A 86 -6.86 17.98 -9.52
CA PRO A 86 -7.45 17.15 -8.47
C PRO A 86 -8.43 16.17 -9.11
N GLY A 87 -8.06 14.90 -9.21
CA GLY A 87 -8.86 13.90 -9.93
C GLY A 87 -8.16 12.61 -10.34
N SER A 88 -6.85 12.42 -10.14
CA SER A 88 -6.24 11.11 -10.45
C SER A 88 -6.78 9.98 -9.56
N SER A 89 -7.21 10.31 -8.34
CA SER A 89 -7.91 9.40 -7.44
C SER A 89 -9.34 9.05 -7.89
N SER A 90 -9.98 9.88 -8.73
CA SER A 90 -11.37 9.63 -9.15
C SER A 90 -11.48 8.44 -10.12
N ARG A 91 -10.49 8.26 -11.01
CA ARG A 91 -10.46 7.12 -11.95
C ARG A 91 -10.25 5.78 -11.26
N PHE A 92 -9.33 5.71 -10.30
CA PHE A 92 -9.11 4.49 -9.50
C PHE A 92 -10.33 4.21 -8.60
N ARG A 93 -10.95 5.27 -8.05
CA ARG A 93 -12.20 5.18 -7.28
C ARG A 93 -13.36 4.64 -8.12
N GLU A 94 -13.55 5.12 -9.36
CA GLU A 94 -14.55 4.58 -10.30
C GLU A 94 -14.28 3.11 -10.67
N GLU A 95 -13.01 2.73 -10.84
CA GLU A 95 -12.63 1.35 -11.16
C GLU A 95 -12.88 0.39 -9.98
N MET A 96 -12.57 0.82 -8.74
CA MET A 96 -12.81 0.01 -7.53
C MET A 96 -14.29 -0.02 -7.12
N LEU A 97 -15.08 1.00 -7.46
CA LEU A 97 -16.54 1.06 -7.21
C LEU A 97 -17.37 0.38 -8.31
N ARG A 98 -16.76 -0.04 -9.42
CA ARG A 98 -17.44 -0.92 -10.38
C ARG A 98 -17.75 -2.24 -9.69
N LYS A 99 -19.02 -2.45 -9.35
CA LYS A 99 -19.51 -3.77 -8.97
C LYS A 99 -19.25 -4.73 -10.15
N PRO A 100 -18.65 -5.91 -9.91
CA PRO A 100 -18.66 -6.95 -10.92
C PRO A 100 -20.11 -7.32 -11.29
N PRO A 101 -20.35 -7.82 -12.51
CA PRO A 101 -21.68 -8.24 -12.96
C PRO A 101 -22.28 -9.33 -12.06
#